data_AF-A0A401QFU7-F1
#
_entry.id   AF-A0A401QFU7-F1
#
_cell.length_a   1.000
_cell.length_b   1.000
_cell.length_c   1.000
_cell.angle_alpha   90.00
_cell.angle_beta   90.00
_cell.angle_gamma   90.00
#
_symmetry.space_group_name_H-M   'P 1'
#
loop_
_entity.id
_entity.type
_entity.pdbx_description
1 polymer ?
#
loop_
_entity_poly.entity_id
_entity_poly.type
_entity_poly.pdbx_seq_one_letter_code
_entity_poly.pdbx_strand_id
1 'polypeptide(L)'
;MLRTTIPLLYLPLALAKRLNAKPWRDHVAAWDILFEHADRCIKQLSQKVRNIPEARREYSGILTQLLLRSKLPVDIIKANVTELMVGSVDTVRAREG
;
A
#
# COMPACT_ATOMS: atom_id res chain seq x y z
N MET A 1 1.63 -11.27 -0.09
CA MET A 1 2.85 -10.47 -0.21
C MET A 1 4.03 -11.17 0.47
N LEU A 2 3.89 -11.59 1.74
CA LEU A 2 4.93 -12.36 2.44
C LEU A 2 5.30 -13.72 1.81
N ARG A 3 4.33 -14.48 1.28
CA ARG A 3 4.55 -15.81 0.70
C ARG A 3 5.57 -15.83 -0.46
N THR A 4 5.61 -14.78 -1.28
CA THR A 4 6.59 -14.66 -2.38
C THR A 4 7.89 -13.99 -1.94
N THR A 5 7.89 -13.30 -0.81
CA THR A 5 9.06 -12.60 -0.25
C THR A 5 10.03 -13.56 0.43
N ILE A 6 9.53 -14.59 1.10
CA ILE A 6 10.35 -15.57 1.84
C ILE A 6 11.36 -16.30 0.93
N PRO A 7 11.00 -16.83 -0.26
CA PRO A 7 11.96 -17.46 -1.17
C PRO A 7 12.99 -16.47 -1.76
N LEU A 8 12.59 -15.20 -1.94
CA LEU A 8 13.47 -14.13 -2.45
C LEU A 8 14.48 -13.64 -1.40
N LEU A 9 14.25 -13.90 -0.11
CA LEU A 9 15.17 -13.55 0.97
C LEU A 9 16.48 -14.38 0.91
N TYR A 10 16.39 -15.61 0.40
CA TYR A 10 17.52 -16.55 0.31
C TYR A 10 18.21 -16.53 -1.07
N LEU A 11 17.67 -15.79 -2.05
CA LEU A 11 18.23 -15.69 -3.39
C LEU A 11 18.79 -14.27 -3.61
N PRO A 12 20.04 -14.11 -4.07
CA PRO A 12 20.55 -12.78 -4.41
C PRO A 12 19.65 -12.09 -5.43
N LEU A 13 19.14 -10.90 -5.10
CA LEU A 13 18.16 -10.17 -5.93
C LEU A 13 18.63 -9.96 -7.37
N ALA A 14 19.95 -9.78 -7.56
CA ALA A 14 20.57 -9.64 -8.87
C ALA A 14 20.46 -10.92 -9.72
N LEU A 15 20.58 -12.10 -9.08
CA LEU A 15 20.40 -13.39 -9.75
C LEU A 15 18.92 -13.66 -10.03
N ALA A 16 18.03 -13.36 -9.07
CA ALA A 16 16.58 -13.48 -9.25
C ALA A 16 16.07 -12.67 -10.45
N LYS A 17 16.56 -11.42 -10.57
CA LYS A 17 16.26 -10.52 -11.69
C LYS A 17 16.84 -11.02 -13.01
N ARG A 18 18.11 -11.44 -13.03
CA ARG A 18 18.78 -11.94 -14.25
C ARG A 18 18.19 -13.24 -14.77
N LEU A 19 17.77 -14.14 -13.88
CA LEU A 19 17.17 -15.43 -14.24
C LEU A 19 15.68 -15.32 -14.58
N ASN A 20 15.09 -14.12 -14.47
CA ASN A 20 13.66 -13.85 -14.64
C ASN A 20 12.79 -14.92 -13.93
N ALA A 21 13.21 -15.30 -12.73
CA ALA A 21 12.66 -16.46 -12.05
C ALA A 21 11.16 -16.25 -11.79
N LYS A 22 10.34 -17.29 -11.97
CA LYS A 22 8.88 -17.23 -11.75
C LYS A 22 8.48 -16.56 -10.42
N PRO A 23 9.15 -16.82 -9.28
CA PRO A 23 8.86 -16.14 -8.01
C PRO A 23 9.11 -14.62 -8.03
N TRP A 24 10.11 -14.15 -8.79
CA TRP A 24 10.39 -12.72 -8.96
C TRP A 24 9.28 -12.03 -9.75
N ARG A 25 8.83 -12.64 -10.86
CA ARG A 25 7.72 -12.13 -11.66
C ARG A 25 6.42 -12.06 -10.86
N ASP A 26 6.11 -13.12 -10.12
CA ASP A 26 4.90 -13.17 -9.29
C ASP A 26 4.97 -12.16 -8.14
N HIS A 27 6.16 -11.92 -7.59
CA HIS A 27 6.39 -10.88 -6.58
C HIS A 27 6.20 -9.47 -7.13
N VAL A 28 6.74 -9.15 -8.31
CA VAL A 28 6.54 -7.85 -8.98
C VAL A 28 5.07 -7.63 -9.30
N ALA A 29 4.39 -8.62 -9.89
CA ALA A 29 2.96 -8.51 -10.21
C ALA A 29 2.09 -8.29 -8.96
N ALA A 30 2.42 -8.94 -7.85
CA ALA A 30 1.71 -8.74 -6.58
C ALA A 30 1.91 -7.31 -6.04
N TRP A 31 3.11 -6.74 -6.18
CA TRP A 31 3.37 -5.35 -5.83
C TRP A 31 2.66 -4.36 -6.74
N ASP A 32 2.61 -4.62 -8.05
CA ASP A 32 1.93 -3.76 -9.01
C ASP A 32 0.43 -3.64 -8.67
N ILE A 33 -0.23 -4.77 -8.38
CA ILE A 33 -1.64 -4.80 -7.97
C ILE A 33 -1.85 -4.00 -6.67
N LEU A 34 -0.95 -4.16 -5.71
CA LEU A 34 -1.05 -3.50 -4.41
C LEU A 34 -0.86 -1.98 -4.54
N PHE A 35 0.14 -1.54 -5.30
CA PHE A 35 0.39 -0.12 -5.57
C PHE A 35 -0.76 0.52 -6.37
N GLU A 36 -1.31 -0.19 -7.36
CA GLU A 36 -2.46 0.28 -8.13
C GLU A 36 -3.71 0.40 -7.24
N HIS A 37 -3.92 -0.55 -6.32
CA HIS A 37 -5.02 -0.50 -5.36
C HIS A 37 -4.87 0.68 -4.39
N ALA A 38 -3.68 0.88 -3.82
CA ALA A 38 -3.40 2.01 -2.94
C ALA A 38 -3.58 3.36 -3.67
N ASP A 39 -3.10 3.46 -4.91
CA ASP A 39 -3.24 4.67 -5.73
C ASP A 39 -4.70 5.01 -6.02
N ARG A 40 -5.51 4.01 -6.38
CA ARG A 40 -6.96 4.17 -6.57
C ARG A 40 -7.64 4.64 -5.28
N CYS A 41 -7.34 4.02 -4.15
CA CYS A 41 -7.92 4.37 -2.85
C CYS A 41 -7.62 5.83 -2.48
N ILE A 42 -6.37 6.26 -2.64
CA ILE A 42 -5.92 7.62 -2.34
C ILE A 42 -6.56 8.64 -3.29
N LYS A 43 -6.60 8.35 -4.59
CA LYS A 43 -7.26 9.23 -5.58
C LYS A 43 -8.75 9.41 -5.27
N GLN A 44 -9.46 8.30 -5.03
CA GLN A 44 -10.88 8.34 -4.68
C GLN A 44 -11.13 9.14 -3.40
N LEU A 45 -10.31 8.95 -2.37
CA LEU A 45 -10.47 9.66 -1.12
C LEU A 45 -10.08 11.14 -1.24
N SER A 46 -9.00 11.46 -1.95
CA SER A 46 -8.60 12.84 -2.25
C SER A 46 -9.73 13.59 -2.97
N GLN A 47 -10.38 12.96 -3.94
CA GLN A 47 -11.51 13.54 -4.66
C GLN A 47 -12.75 13.71 -3.75
N LYS A 48 -13.04 12.74 -2.87
CA LYS A 48 -14.09 12.87 -1.86
C LYS A 48 -13.82 14.03 -0.91
N VAL A 49 -12.58 14.18 -0.43
CA VAL A 49 -12.17 15.26 0.48
C VAL A 49 -12.35 16.64 -0.14
N ARG A 50 -12.06 16.80 -1.44
CA ARG A 50 -12.31 18.06 -2.17
C ARG A 50 -13.80 18.43 -2.25
N ASN A 51 -14.68 17.43 -2.22
CA ASN A 51 -16.12 17.60 -2.34
C ASN A 51 -16.84 17.70 -0.97
N ILE A 52 -16.13 17.60 0.15
CA ILE A 52 -16.72 17.72 1.49
C ILE A 52 -16.83 19.20 1.88
N PRO A 53 -18.04 19.71 2.19
CA PRO A 53 -18.21 21.06 2.73
C PRO A 53 -17.47 21.22 4.07
N GLU A 54 -16.82 22.37 4.30
CA GLU A 54 -16.04 22.64 5.52
C GLU A 54 -16.83 22.38 6.83
N ALA A 55 -18.16 22.56 6.79
CA ALA A 55 -19.07 22.34 7.91
C ALA A 55 -19.26 20.86 8.32
N ARG A 56 -18.82 19.88 7.50
CA ARG A 56 -18.97 18.43 7.76
C ARG A 56 -17.64 17.73 8.03
N ARG A 57 -16.61 18.46 8.46
CA ARG A 57 -15.29 17.91 8.87
C ARG A 57 -15.35 17.16 10.21
N GLU A 58 -16.33 16.28 10.37
CA GLU A 58 -16.33 15.27 11.42
C GLU A 58 -15.25 14.23 11.09
N TYR A 59 -14.68 13.57 12.11
CA TYR A 59 -13.53 12.67 11.95
C TYR A 59 -13.79 11.59 10.88
N SER A 60 -13.17 11.72 9.71
CA SER A 60 -13.39 10.86 8.54
C SER A 60 -12.24 9.85 8.32
N GLY A 61 -11.54 9.49 9.39
CA GLY A 61 -10.46 8.49 9.38
C GLY A 61 -9.06 9.07 9.12
N ILE A 62 -8.04 8.24 9.40
CA ILE A 62 -6.63 8.63 9.46
C ILE A 62 -6.14 9.19 8.11
N LEU A 63 -6.47 8.53 6.99
CA LEU A 63 -6.05 8.99 5.67
C LEU A 63 -6.70 10.32 5.28
N THR A 64 -7.98 10.53 5.62
CA THR A 64 -8.67 11.79 5.39
C THR A 64 -8.04 12.92 6.18
N GLN A 65 -7.64 12.67 7.43
CA GLN A 65 -6.92 13.65 8.24
C GLN A 65 -5.53 13.98 7.69
N LEU A 66 -4.80 12.98 7.20
CA LEU A 66 -3.49 13.18 6.56
C LEU A 66 -3.61 14.02 5.28
N LEU A 67 -4.65 13.79 4.47
CA LEU A 67 -4.93 14.55 3.24
C LEU A 67 -5.42 15.98 3.54
N LEU A 68 -6.28 16.16 4.54
CA LEU A 68 -6.82 17.47 4.93
C LEU A 68 -5.77 18.37 5.60
N ARG A 69 -4.87 17.80 6.41
CA ARG A 69 -3.87 18.57 7.16
C ARG A 69 -2.63 18.94 6.34
N SER A 70 -2.52 18.49 5.08
CA SER A 70 -1.55 18.89 4.04
C SER A 70 -0.05 19.00 4.43
N LYS A 71 0.37 18.44 5.57
CA LYS A 71 1.78 18.50 6.02
C LYS A 71 2.70 17.49 5.35
N LEU A 72 2.17 16.58 4.51
CA LEU A 72 2.95 15.54 3.84
C LEU A 72 2.69 15.54 2.33
N PRO A 73 3.73 15.32 1.49
CA PRO A 73 3.55 15.07 0.07
C PRO A 73 2.66 13.85 -0.16
N VAL A 74 1.86 13.88 -1.23
CA VAL A 74 0.94 12.78 -1.60
C VAL A 74 1.69 11.45 -1.78
N ASP A 75 2.93 11.48 -2.26
CA ASP A 75 3.78 10.30 -2.43
C ASP A 75 4.17 9.65 -1.10
N ILE A 76 4.41 10.46 -0.06
CA ILE A 76 4.70 9.97 1.30
C ILE A 76 3.45 9.40 1.95
N ILE A 77 2.29 10.04 1.74
CA ILE A 77 1.01 9.51 2.18
C ILE A 77 0.74 8.15 1.52
N LYS A 78 1.05 8.02 0.24
CA LYS A 78 0.90 6.76 -0.51
C LYS A 78 1.80 5.66 0.01
N ALA A 79 3.07 5.95 0.26
CA ALA A 79 3.99 4.99 0.86
C ALA A 79 3.46 4.47 2.22
N ASN A 80 3.10 5.40 3.12
CA ASN A 80 2.65 5.05 4.47
C ASN A 80 1.32 4.27 4.49
N VAL A 81 0.35 4.62 3.65
CA VAL A 81 -0.93 3.89 3.54
C VAL A 81 -0.72 2.49 2.98
N THR A 82 0.16 2.37 1.98
CA THR A 82 0.49 1.08 1.38
C THR A 82 1.14 0.16 2.41
N GLU A 83 2.06 0.69 3.21
CA GLU A 83 2.71 -0.05 4.31
C GLU A 83 1.70 -0.46 5.40
N LEU A 84 0.83 0.46 5.82
CA LEU A 84 -0.24 0.17 6.79
C LEU A 84 -1.19 -0.92 6.29
N MET A 85 -1.56 -0.90 5.01
CA MET A 85 -2.47 -1.87 4.39
C MET A 85 -1.83 -3.26 4.31
N VAL A 86 -0.54 -3.35 3.94
CA VAL A 86 0.19 -4.63 3.92
C VAL A 86 0.36 -5.19 5.32
N GLY A 87 0.77 -4.34 6.28
CA GLY A 87 1.01 -4.76 7.65
C GLY A 87 -0.25 -5.27 8.35
N SER A 88 -1.39 -4.61 8.15
CA SER A 88 -2.64 -4.99 8.84
C SER A 88 -3.30 -6.26 8.30
N VAL A 89 -3.10 -6.60 7.02
CA VAL A 89 -3.65 -7.84 6.44
C VAL A 89 -2.87 -9.07 6.91
N ASP A 90 -1.54 -9.02 6.80
CA ASP A 90 -0.69 -10.17 7.04
C ASP A 90 -0.40 -10.41 8.54
N THR A 91 -0.48 -9.39 9.42
CA THR A 91 -0.18 -9.56 10.86
C THR A 91 -1.40 -9.84 11.73
N VAL A 92 -2.58 -9.30 11.40
CA VAL A 92 -3.80 -9.48 12.22
C VAL A 92 -4.49 -10.81 11.90
N ARG A 93 -4.43 -11.27 10.65
CA ARG A 93 -5.03 -12.55 10.24
C ARG A 93 -4.10 -13.77 10.38
N ALA A 94 -2.82 -13.59 10.68
CA ALA A 94 -1.90 -14.71 10.92
C ALA A 94 -2.19 -15.50 12.22
N ARG A 95 -3.17 -15.07 13.03
CA ARG A 95 -3.58 -15.75 14.28
C ARG A 95 -4.75 -16.73 14.14
N GLU A 96 -5.33 -16.88 12.95
CA GLU A 96 -6.38 -17.87 12.70
C GLU A 96 -5.85 -18.94 11.74
N GLY A 97 -5.22 -19.96 12.30
CA GLY A 97 -4.70 -21.14 11.60
C GLY A 97 -4.20 -22.17 12.59
#